data_AF-A0A6B0VIK2-F1
#
_entry.id   AF-A0A6B0VIK2-F1
#
_cell.length_a   1.000
_cell.length_b   1.000
_cell.length_c   1.000
_cell.angle_alpha   90.00
_cell.angle_beta   90.00
_cell.angle_gamma   90.00
#
_symmetry.space_group_name_H-M   'P 1'
#
loop_
_entity.id
_entity.type
_entity.pdbx_description
1 polymer ?
#
loop_
_entity_poly.entity_id
_entity_poly.type
_entity_poly.pdbx_seq_one_letter_code
_entity_poly.pdbx_strand_id
1 'polypeptide(L)'
;MQGQSQPHSFEDHMTDELRIALEDFSELSHVTAWCAKECASGGPELGRCARICQDLAEIAALNEMLITRDSMFGPEVADMFMRVASEGLPELRQHQQRHPHILETVATIERTMNSCEAVLQQVGQGRQGSRMDKRQSGGQMGAQQTGGQMRGQQSGNQMDGQQAANQLRGMTEQGQYGQGMSGQPTSSADITGQHY
;
A
#
# COMPACT_ATOMS: atom_id res chain seq x y z
N MET A 1 -14.69 49.35 6.44
CA MET A 1 -15.13 48.02 6.89
C MET A 1 -14.10 47.03 6.38
N GLN A 2 -13.29 46.45 7.26
CA GLN A 2 -12.26 45.47 6.90
C GLN A 2 -12.96 44.12 6.70
N GLY A 3 -12.99 43.64 5.44
CA GLY A 3 -13.46 42.30 5.12
C GLY A 3 -12.43 41.29 5.61
N GLN A 4 -12.80 40.54 6.64
CA GLN A 4 -12.02 39.44 7.16
C GLN A 4 -11.94 38.36 6.07
N SER A 5 -10.76 38.14 5.50
CA SER A 5 -10.46 36.93 4.74
C SER A 5 -10.51 35.77 5.73
N GLN A 6 -11.63 35.04 5.75
CA GLN A 6 -11.71 33.76 6.45
C GLN A 6 -10.65 32.83 5.86
N PRO A 7 -9.89 32.08 6.70
CA PRO A 7 -9.05 31.02 6.20
C PRO A 7 -9.97 29.97 5.58
N HIS A 8 -9.85 29.74 4.27
CA HIS A 8 -10.44 28.59 3.61
C HIS A 8 -9.90 27.34 4.31
N SER A 9 -10.81 26.54 4.90
CA SER A 9 -10.44 25.37 5.68
C SER A 9 -9.82 24.35 4.72
N PHE A 10 -8.86 23.55 5.18
CA PHE A 10 -8.30 22.42 4.43
C PHE A 10 -9.41 21.51 3.83
N GLU A 11 -10.55 21.44 4.52
CA GLU A 11 -11.76 20.72 4.10
C GLU A 11 -12.35 21.21 2.77
N ASP A 12 -12.16 22.48 2.40
CA ASP A 12 -12.69 23.07 1.16
C ASP A 12 -11.94 22.59 -0.09
N HIS A 13 -10.78 21.94 0.06
CA HIS A 13 -9.94 21.45 -1.04
C HIS A 13 -9.94 19.92 -1.19
N MET A 14 -10.62 19.20 -0.28
CA MET A 14 -10.65 17.74 -0.28
C MET A 14 -11.78 17.21 -1.17
N THR A 15 -11.47 16.29 -2.10
CA THR A 15 -12.50 15.59 -2.89
C THR A 15 -13.41 14.77 -1.98
N ASP A 16 -14.63 14.48 -2.42
CA ASP A 16 -15.57 13.69 -1.64
C ASP A 16 -15.02 12.29 -1.35
N GLU A 17 -14.33 11.70 -2.31
CA GLU A 17 -13.68 10.39 -2.17
C GLU A 17 -12.56 10.42 -1.12
N LEU A 18 -11.75 11.48 -1.09
CA LEU A 18 -10.67 11.61 -0.12
C LEU A 18 -11.22 11.82 1.30
N ARG A 19 -12.36 12.52 1.44
CA ARG A 19 -13.06 12.66 2.74
C ARG A 19 -13.59 11.33 3.24
N ILE A 20 -14.25 10.56 2.38
CA ILE A 20 -14.77 9.23 2.72
C ILE A 20 -13.61 8.31 3.13
N ALA A 21 -12.51 8.30 2.38
CA ALA A 21 -11.35 7.51 2.73
C ALA A 21 -10.73 7.93 4.08
N LEU A 22 -10.67 9.24 4.36
CA LEU A 22 -10.19 9.74 5.65
C LEU A 22 -11.05 9.22 6.82
N GLU A 23 -12.37 9.34 6.71
CA GLU A 23 -13.31 8.84 7.72
C GLU A 23 -13.19 7.32 7.89
N ASP A 24 -13.11 6.58 6.78
CA ASP A 24 -12.97 5.13 6.78
C ASP A 24 -11.64 4.66 7.39
N PHE A 25 -10.53 5.36 7.15
CA PHE A 25 -9.25 5.04 7.77
C PHE A 25 -9.22 5.35 9.27
N SER A 26 -9.83 6.46 9.69
CA SER A 26 -9.95 6.82 11.12
C SER A 26 -10.75 5.76 11.88
N GLU A 27 -11.92 5.36 11.35
CA GLU A 27 -12.74 4.29 11.92
C GLU A 27 -12.01 2.95 11.93
N LEU A 28 -11.39 2.59 10.80
CA LEU A 28 -10.67 1.33 10.67
C LEU A 28 -9.55 1.21 11.71
N SER A 29 -8.78 2.28 11.94
CA SER A 29 -7.68 2.27 12.92
C SER A 29 -8.17 1.90 14.32
N HIS A 30 -9.33 2.42 14.72
CA HIS A 30 -9.92 2.14 16.02
C HIS A 30 -10.50 0.73 16.11
N VAL A 31 -11.26 0.30 15.10
CA VAL A 31 -11.92 -1.02 15.08
C VAL A 31 -10.87 -2.13 15.07
N THR A 32 -9.84 -2.02 14.23
CA THR A 32 -8.77 -3.02 14.15
C THR A 32 -7.90 -3.04 15.41
N ALA A 33 -7.59 -1.88 16.00
CA ALA A 33 -6.87 -1.84 17.29
C ALA A 33 -7.67 -2.49 18.42
N TRP A 34 -8.99 -2.31 18.44
CA TRP A 34 -9.86 -3.00 19.40
C TRP A 34 -9.90 -4.51 19.14
N CYS A 35 -10.10 -4.93 17.88
CA CYS A 35 -10.09 -6.33 17.49
C CYS A 35 -8.77 -7.03 17.84
N ALA A 36 -7.64 -6.34 17.68
CA ALA A 36 -6.33 -6.86 18.05
C ALA A 36 -6.26 -7.19 19.54
N LYS A 37 -6.78 -6.31 20.40
CA LYS A 37 -6.83 -6.52 21.86
C LYS A 37 -7.76 -7.69 22.24
N GLU A 38 -8.94 -7.76 21.64
CA GLU A 38 -9.89 -8.87 21.89
C GLU A 38 -9.33 -10.22 21.43
N CYS A 39 -8.66 -10.26 20.27
CA CYS A 39 -7.98 -11.46 19.81
C CYS A 39 -6.83 -11.87 20.74
N ALA A 40 -6.08 -10.90 21.29
CA ALA A 40 -4.98 -11.18 22.21
C ALA A 40 -5.44 -11.76 23.56
N SER A 41 -6.67 -11.47 23.99
CA SER A 41 -7.25 -11.96 25.24
C SER A 41 -8.07 -13.26 25.10
N GLY A 42 -8.46 -13.66 23.89
CA GLY A 42 -9.30 -14.84 23.66
C GLY A 42 -8.59 -16.19 23.79
N GLY A 43 -7.51 -16.41 23.03
CA GLY A 43 -6.81 -17.70 23.00
C GLY A 43 -5.66 -17.77 21.98
N PRO A 44 -4.76 -18.78 22.06
CA PRO A 44 -3.60 -18.89 21.18
C PRO A 44 -3.94 -18.97 19.69
N GLU A 45 -5.10 -19.52 19.34
CA GLU A 45 -5.61 -19.64 17.98
C GLU A 45 -5.92 -18.28 17.34
N LEU A 46 -6.16 -17.24 18.13
CA LEU A 46 -6.41 -15.88 17.65
C LEU A 46 -5.14 -15.03 17.56
N GLY A 47 -3.97 -15.59 17.93
CA GLY A 47 -2.72 -14.84 17.95
C GLY A 47 -2.29 -14.30 16.58
N ARG A 48 -2.71 -14.95 15.48
CA ARG A 48 -2.47 -14.44 14.12
C ARG A 48 -3.42 -13.31 13.76
N CYS A 49 -4.72 -13.43 14.08
CA CYS A 49 -5.70 -12.36 13.95
C CYS A 49 -5.26 -11.10 14.72
N ALA A 50 -4.76 -11.26 15.96
CA ALA A 50 -4.29 -10.14 16.76
C ALA A 50 -3.19 -9.33 16.07
N ARG A 51 -2.19 -10.01 15.48
CA ARG A 51 -1.09 -9.36 14.75
C ARG A 51 -1.58 -8.67 13.48
N ILE A 52 -2.41 -9.34 12.68
CA ILE A 52 -2.96 -8.75 11.44
C ILE A 52 -3.78 -7.49 11.76
N CYS A 53 -4.64 -7.55 12.76
CA CYS A 53 -5.43 -6.39 13.16
C CYS A 53 -4.55 -5.26 13.71
N GLN A 54 -3.47 -5.58 14.43
CA GLN A 54 -2.52 -4.56 14.87
C GLN A 54 -1.80 -3.89 13.68
N ASP A 55 -1.32 -4.67 12.71
CA ASP A 55 -0.67 -4.16 11.51
C ASP A 55 -1.64 -3.25 10.72
N LEU A 56 -2.90 -3.68 10.55
CA LEU A 56 -3.93 -2.88 9.87
C LEU A 56 -4.27 -1.61 10.64
N ALA A 57 -4.29 -1.63 11.97
CA ALA A 57 -4.53 -0.45 12.79
C ALA A 57 -3.46 0.62 12.59
N GLU A 58 -2.19 0.21 12.60
CA GLU A 58 -1.04 1.10 12.43
C GLU A 58 -0.99 1.67 11.01
N ILE A 59 -1.26 0.85 10.00
CA ILE A 59 -1.30 1.28 8.60
C ILE A 59 -2.47 2.23 8.36
N ALA A 60 -3.65 1.98 8.94
CA ALA A 60 -4.81 2.85 8.82
C ALA A 60 -4.55 4.22 9.45
N ALA A 61 -4.01 4.24 10.68
CA ALA A 61 -3.63 5.49 11.35
C ALA A 61 -2.56 6.27 10.56
N LEU A 62 -1.62 5.58 9.92
CA LEU A 62 -0.65 6.23 9.04
C LEU A 62 -1.31 6.85 7.81
N ASN A 63 -2.24 6.14 7.15
CA ASN A 63 -2.98 6.68 6.01
C ASN A 63 -3.79 7.92 6.40
N GLU A 64 -4.49 7.89 7.54
CA GLU A 64 -5.22 9.04 8.09
C GLU A 64 -4.32 10.28 8.24
N MET A 65 -3.14 10.11 8.84
CA MET A 65 -2.16 11.20 8.99
C MET A 65 -1.63 11.73 7.65
N LEU A 66 -1.44 10.86 6.67
CA LEU A 66 -0.93 11.24 5.34
C LEU A 66 -1.99 11.97 4.51
N ILE A 67 -3.25 11.53 4.57
CA ILE A 67 -4.38 12.19 3.91
C ILE A 67 -4.59 13.59 4.51
N THR A 68 -4.61 13.70 5.84
CA THR A 68 -4.82 14.98 6.56
C THR A 68 -3.77 16.04 6.20
N ARG A 69 -2.58 15.62 5.75
CA ARG A 69 -1.47 16.51 5.41
C ARG A 69 -1.25 16.67 3.91
N ASP A 70 -2.13 16.11 3.08
CA ASP A 70 -1.97 16.04 1.62
C ASP A 70 -0.57 15.54 1.22
N SER A 71 -0.14 14.45 1.85
CA SER A 71 1.22 13.94 1.67
C SER A 71 1.40 13.28 0.31
N MET A 72 2.51 13.61 -0.36
CA MET A 72 2.91 12.96 -1.61
C MET A 72 3.17 11.46 -1.51
N PHE A 73 3.31 10.92 -0.29
CA PHE A 73 3.51 9.50 -0.02
C PHE A 73 2.20 8.73 0.25
N GLY A 74 1.06 9.41 0.24
CA GLY A 74 -0.25 8.80 0.47
C GLY A 74 -0.54 7.60 -0.44
N PRO A 75 -0.34 7.69 -1.76
CA PRO A 75 -0.63 6.59 -2.69
C PRO A 75 0.16 5.32 -2.39
N GLU A 76 1.45 5.44 -2.08
CA GLU A 76 2.31 4.28 -1.78
C GLU A 76 1.88 3.56 -0.50
N VAL A 77 1.45 4.31 0.52
CA VAL A 77 0.98 3.75 1.80
C VAL A 77 -0.44 3.19 1.68
N ALA A 78 -1.29 3.79 0.85
CA ALA A 78 -2.60 3.27 0.49
C ALA A 78 -2.49 1.94 -0.29
N ASP A 79 -1.54 1.83 -1.23
CA ASP A 79 -1.24 0.56 -1.92
C ASP A 79 -0.75 -0.52 -0.93
N MET A 80 0.07 -0.13 0.07
CA MET A 80 0.51 -1.04 1.12
C MET A 80 -0.68 -1.54 1.95
N PHE A 81 -1.61 -0.65 2.33
CA PHE A 81 -2.85 -1.02 3.01
C PHE A 81 -3.64 -2.07 2.22
N MET A 82 -3.86 -1.84 0.91
CA MET A 82 -4.59 -2.77 0.06
C MET A 82 -3.96 -4.17 0.04
N ARG A 83 -2.62 -4.24 0.01
CA ARG A 83 -1.89 -5.53 0.06
C ARG A 83 -2.07 -6.23 1.40
N VAL A 84 -1.80 -5.53 2.50
CA VAL A 84 -1.90 -6.12 3.86
C VAL A 84 -3.33 -6.56 4.17
N ALA A 85 -4.34 -5.77 3.80
CA ALA A 85 -5.74 -6.12 3.98
C ALA A 85 -6.13 -7.36 3.16
N SER A 86 -5.73 -7.41 1.88
CA SER A 86 -6.02 -8.54 1.00
C SER A 86 -5.38 -9.85 1.49
N GLU A 87 -4.16 -9.78 2.02
CA GLU A 87 -3.46 -10.95 2.57
C GLU A 87 -3.97 -11.35 3.96
N GLY A 88 -4.45 -10.39 4.76
CA GLY A 88 -4.94 -10.61 6.13
C GLY A 88 -6.38 -11.09 6.22
N LEU A 89 -7.27 -10.64 5.33
CA LEU A 89 -8.70 -10.96 5.36
C LEU A 89 -9.03 -12.47 5.38
N PRO A 90 -8.35 -13.34 4.61
CA PRO A 90 -8.60 -14.78 4.65
C PRO A 90 -8.36 -15.40 6.04
N GLU A 91 -7.44 -14.85 6.84
CA GLU A 91 -7.23 -15.30 8.22
C GLU A 91 -8.43 -14.91 9.10
N LEU A 92 -8.80 -13.62 9.08
CA LEU A 92 -9.90 -13.09 9.89
C LEU A 92 -11.22 -13.81 9.59
N ARG A 93 -11.51 -14.07 8.31
CA ARG A 93 -12.73 -14.77 7.88
C ARG A 93 -12.85 -16.20 8.42
N GLN A 94 -11.75 -16.87 8.78
CA GLN A 94 -11.81 -18.21 9.42
C GLN A 94 -12.42 -18.17 10.82
N HIS A 95 -12.44 -17.00 11.45
CA HIS A 95 -12.88 -16.80 12.84
C HIS A 95 -14.14 -15.93 12.96
N GLN A 96 -14.55 -15.20 11.91
CA GLN A 96 -15.67 -14.25 11.94
C GLN A 96 -17.02 -14.84 12.39
N GLN A 97 -17.31 -16.11 12.10
CA GLN A 97 -18.58 -16.74 12.51
C GLN A 97 -18.64 -17.06 14.02
N ARG A 98 -17.48 -17.16 14.67
CA ARG A 98 -17.36 -17.51 16.09
C ARG A 98 -17.13 -16.30 16.97
N HIS A 99 -16.57 -15.23 16.41
CA HIS A 99 -16.15 -14.04 17.13
C HIS A 99 -16.79 -12.80 16.50
N PRO A 100 -17.84 -12.21 17.12
CA PRO A 100 -18.55 -11.06 16.56
C PRO A 100 -17.67 -9.85 16.25
N HIS A 101 -16.65 -9.59 17.08
CA HIS A 101 -15.69 -8.51 16.87
C HIS A 101 -14.91 -8.65 15.56
N ILE A 102 -14.63 -9.89 15.13
CA ILE A 102 -13.94 -10.17 13.87
C ILE A 102 -14.87 -9.94 12.68
N LEU A 103 -16.16 -10.30 12.81
CA LEU A 103 -17.15 -10.04 11.76
C LEU A 103 -17.28 -8.53 11.46
N GLU A 104 -17.39 -7.72 12.50
CA GLU A 104 -17.43 -6.26 12.38
C GLU A 104 -16.14 -5.72 11.74
N THR A 105 -14.99 -6.18 12.22
CA THR A 105 -13.68 -5.76 11.70
C THR A 105 -13.51 -6.10 10.22
N VAL A 106 -13.94 -7.29 9.78
CA VAL A 106 -13.91 -7.68 8.36
C VAL A 106 -14.75 -6.73 7.52
N ALA A 107 -15.96 -6.38 7.96
CA ALA A 107 -16.82 -5.45 7.23
C ALA A 107 -16.21 -4.04 7.14
N THR A 108 -15.60 -3.55 8.22
CA THR A 108 -14.91 -2.26 8.21
C THR A 108 -13.70 -2.26 7.27
N ILE A 109 -12.88 -3.33 7.28
CA ILE A 109 -11.74 -3.48 6.35
C ILE A 109 -12.23 -3.43 4.90
N GLU A 110 -13.26 -4.21 4.55
CA GLU A 110 -13.79 -4.26 3.18
C GLU A 110 -14.32 -2.90 2.72
N ARG A 111 -15.03 -2.18 3.58
CA ARG A 111 -15.48 -0.82 3.29
C ARG A 111 -14.31 0.13 3.03
N THR A 112 -13.30 0.13 3.91
CA THR A 112 -12.12 0.99 3.76
C THR A 112 -11.28 0.62 2.54
N MET A 113 -11.22 -0.66 2.15
CA MET A 113 -10.59 -1.07 0.88
C MET A 113 -11.28 -0.45 -0.33
N ASN A 114 -12.62 -0.39 -0.33
CA ASN A 114 -13.38 0.20 -1.44
C ASN A 114 -13.14 1.71 -1.57
N SER A 115 -13.13 2.46 -0.46
CA SER A 115 -12.84 3.90 -0.48
C SER A 115 -11.38 4.19 -0.83
N CYS A 116 -10.44 3.37 -0.33
CA CYS A 116 -9.03 3.45 -0.71
C CYS A 116 -8.82 3.23 -2.21
N GLU A 117 -9.49 2.24 -2.80
CA GLU A 117 -9.42 2.00 -4.25
C GLU A 117 -9.96 3.20 -5.04
N ALA A 118 -11.08 3.79 -4.62
CA ALA A 118 -11.65 4.98 -5.27
C ALA A 118 -10.65 6.17 -5.29
N VAL A 119 -9.97 6.42 -4.17
CA VAL A 119 -8.93 7.47 -4.10
C VAL A 119 -7.74 7.15 -5.01
N LEU A 120 -7.23 5.92 -4.99
CA LEU A 120 -6.09 5.51 -5.83
C LEU A 120 -6.42 5.66 -7.33
N GLN A 121 -7.64 5.33 -7.75
CA GLN A 121 -8.10 5.52 -9.12
C GLN A 121 -8.12 7.00 -9.54
N GLN A 122 -8.50 7.92 -8.65
CA GLN A 122 -8.46 9.36 -8.93
C GLN A 122 -7.02 9.87 -9.11
N VAL A 123 -6.11 9.47 -8.21
CA VAL A 123 -4.70 9.87 -8.28
C VAL A 123 -4.03 9.32 -9.55
N GLY A 124 -4.34 8.09 -9.94
CA GLY A 124 -3.85 7.46 -11.16
C GLY A 124 -4.27 8.21 -12.44
N GLN A 125 -5.51 8.71 -12.48
CA GLN A 125 -6.04 9.46 -13.63
C GLN A 125 -5.41 10.85 -13.77
N GLY A 126 -5.13 11.54 -12.65
CA GLY A 126 -4.45 12.85 -12.66
C GLY A 126 -3.05 12.83 -13.28
N ARG A 127 -2.32 11.69 -13.16
CA ARG A 127 -1.00 11.51 -13.78
C ARG A 127 -1.04 11.26 -15.28
N GLN A 128 -2.15 10.71 -15.82
CA GLN A 128 -2.25 10.37 -17.24
C GLN A 128 -2.77 11.54 -18.10
N GLY A 129 -3.59 12.43 -17.53
CA GLY A 129 -4.12 13.62 -18.22
C GLY A 129 -3.09 14.71 -18.54
N SER A 130 -1.96 14.76 -17.82
CA SER A 130 -0.93 15.80 -18.01
C SER A 130 0.06 15.51 -19.17
N ARG A 131 -0.08 14.40 -19.91
CA ARG A 131 0.79 14.06 -21.05
C ARG A 131 0.21 14.40 -22.43
N MET A 132 -0.99 14.96 -22.52
CA MET A 132 -1.68 15.16 -23.81
C MET A 132 -1.84 16.62 -24.25
N ASP A 133 -1.16 17.59 -23.63
CA ASP A 133 -1.30 19.03 -23.94
C ASP A 133 -0.05 19.70 -24.53
N LYS A 134 0.80 18.93 -25.24
CA LYS A 134 1.99 19.50 -25.91
C LYS A 134 2.28 18.92 -27.29
N ARG A 135 1.24 18.72 -28.09
CA ARG A 135 1.35 18.32 -29.51
C ARG A 135 0.50 19.12 -30.50
N GLN A 136 -0.05 20.26 -30.11
CA GLN A 136 -0.84 21.10 -31.02
C GLN A 136 -0.47 22.59 -30.96
N SER A 137 0.82 22.88 -31.03
CA SER A 137 1.29 24.23 -31.37
C SER A 137 2.72 24.14 -31.89
N GLY A 138 2.89 24.19 -33.22
CA GLY A 138 4.21 24.16 -33.84
C GLY A 138 4.21 23.77 -35.31
N GLY A 139 3.89 24.74 -36.18
CA GLY A 139 4.64 25.05 -37.41
C GLY A 139 4.90 23.99 -38.49
N GLN A 140 4.53 24.39 -39.71
CA GLN A 140 5.46 24.57 -40.84
C GLN A 140 5.57 23.48 -41.93
N MET A 141 5.13 23.90 -43.12
CA MET A 141 5.61 23.64 -44.48
C MET A 141 5.82 22.21 -45.00
N GLY A 142 5.03 21.89 -46.03
CA GLY A 142 5.54 21.67 -47.39
C GLY A 142 6.54 20.53 -47.60
N ALA A 143 6.06 19.40 -48.11
CA ALA A 143 6.87 18.52 -48.94
C ALA A 143 5.99 17.83 -49.99
N GLN A 144 6.26 18.23 -51.23
CA GLN A 144 5.91 17.62 -52.49
C GLN A 144 6.85 16.43 -52.72
N GLN A 145 6.33 15.20 -52.88
CA GLN A 145 6.85 14.13 -53.76
C GLN A 145 6.06 12.83 -53.51
N THR A 146 5.31 12.31 -54.47
CA THR A 146 5.75 11.45 -55.61
C THR A 146 5.78 9.97 -55.23
N GLY A 147 5.08 9.15 -56.02
CA GLY A 147 5.38 7.72 -56.16
C GLY A 147 4.38 6.78 -55.50
N GLY A 148 3.32 6.45 -56.25
CA GLY A 148 2.56 5.24 -56.00
C GLY A 148 3.30 3.99 -56.46
N GLN A 149 2.77 2.84 -56.03
CA GLN A 149 3.09 1.46 -56.44
C GLN A 149 4.43 0.90 -55.92
N MET A 150 4.33 -0.02 -54.95
CA MET A 150 4.69 -1.42 -55.24
C MET A 150 3.99 -2.39 -54.28
N ARG A 151 3.51 -3.45 -54.92
CA ARG A 151 2.77 -4.60 -54.42
C ARG A 151 3.74 -5.78 -54.44
N GLY A 152 3.91 -6.43 -53.30
CA GLY A 152 4.48 -7.78 -53.13
C GLY A 152 3.99 -8.26 -51.77
N GLN A 153 3.08 -9.23 -51.63
CA GLN A 153 3.20 -10.64 -52.01
C GLN A 153 4.58 -11.19 -51.61
N GLN A 154 4.65 -11.92 -50.49
CA GLN A 154 5.01 -13.35 -50.46
C GLN A 154 5.19 -13.86 -49.02
N SER A 155 4.70 -15.09 -48.80
CA SER A 155 5.03 -16.14 -47.82
C SER A 155 5.97 -15.80 -46.66
N GLY A 156 5.67 -16.18 -45.41
CA GLY A 156 5.48 -17.56 -44.96
C GLY A 156 6.67 -17.97 -44.07
N ASN A 157 6.44 -18.93 -43.17
CA ASN A 157 7.31 -19.51 -42.12
C ASN A 157 7.01 -18.92 -40.72
N GLN A 158 6.29 -19.61 -39.82
CA GLN A 158 6.68 -20.84 -39.11
C GLN A 158 8.14 -20.83 -38.64
N MET A 159 8.35 -20.45 -37.38
CA MET A 159 9.39 -21.05 -36.56
C MET A 159 8.84 -21.29 -35.15
N ASP A 160 8.61 -22.57 -34.91
CA ASP A 160 8.65 -23.26 -33.63
C ASP A 160 10.10 -23.22 -33.10
N GLY A 161 10.32 -23.30 -31.79
CA GLY A 161 11.69 -23.37 -31.27
C GLY A 161 11.90 -22.90 -29.85
N GLN A 162 11.42 -23.72 -28.90
CA GLN A 162 12.00 -23.93 -27.58
C GLN A 162 13.50 -23.58 -27.52
N GLN A 163 13.88 -22.52 -26.80
CA GLN A 163 15.24 -22.30 -26.28
C GLN A 163 15.28 -21.11 -25.32
N ALA A 164 14.78 -21.29 -24.09
CA ALA A 164 14.99 -20.33 -23.00
C ALA A 164 15.04 -20.99 -21.62
N ALA A 165 15.43 -22.26 -21.54
CA ALA A 165 15.56 -23.00 -20.29
C ALA A 165 16.89 -23.77 -20.29
N ASN A 166 18.02 -23.07 -20.19
CA ASN A 166 19.31 -23.69 -19.78
C ASN A 166 20.47 -22.73 -19.45
N GLN A 167 20.20 -21.46 -19.10
CA GLN A 167 21.27 -20.54 -18.68
C GLN A 167 20.89 -19.81 -17.40
N LEU A 168 20.98 -20.49 -16.25
CA LEU A 168 21.21 -19.91 -14.91
C LEU A 168 21.28 -21.05 -13.87
N ARG A 169 22.21 -21.98 -14.08
CA ARG A 169 22.57 -23.01 -13.08
C ARG A 169 24.10 -23.09 -13.02
N GLY A 170 24.70 -22.17 -12.27
CA GLY A 170 26.16 -22.12 -12.14
C GLY A 170 26.67 -20.86 -11.44
N MET A 171 26.24 -20.60 -10.20
CA MET A 171 26.97 -19.74 -9.26
C MET A 171 26.65 -20.17 -7.82
N THR A 172 27.08 -21.38 -7.46
CA THR A 172 27.38 -21.75 -6.07
C THR A 172 28.89 -21.78 -5.97
N GLU A 173 29.50 -20.86 -5.23
CA GLU A 173 30.62 -21.13 -4.31
C GLU A 173 31.18 -19.84 -3.70
N GLN A 174 31.22 -19.85 -2.37
CA GLN A 174 32.27 -19.30 -1.50
C GLN A 174 32.40 -17.77 -1.36
N GLY A 175 31.84 -17.27 -0.25
CA GLY A 175 32.10 -15.96 0.33
C GLY A 175 31.98 -16.01 1.85
N GLN A 176 32.95 -16.67 2.48
CA GLN A 176 33.10 -16.85 3.93
C GLN A 176 33.71 -15.58 4.54
N TYR A 177 32.93 -14.75 5.23
CA TYR A 177 33.45 -13.67 6.09
C TYR A 177 32.57 -13.46 7.32
N GLY A 178 33.21 -13.54 8.50
CA GLY A 178 32.84 -12.68 9.64
C GLY A 178 31.96 -13.26 10.74
N GLN A 179 32.39 -14.36 11.38
CA GLN A 179 32.04 -14.60 12.79
C GLN A 179 32.84 -13.64 13.67
N GLY A 180 32.17 -12.86 14.51
CA GLY A 180 32.83 -12.12 15.59
C GLY A 180 31.94 -11.06 16.23
N MET A 181 31.69 -11.25 17.53
CA MET A 181 31.25 -10.29 18.57
C MET A 181 29.98 -10.75 19.30
N SER A 182 30.15 -11.81 20.10
CA SER A 182 29.31 -12.10 21.25
C SER A 182 29.75 -11.24 22.44
N GLY A 183 29.08 -10.11 22.66
CA GLY A 183 29.19 -9.33 23.88
C GLY A 183 28.22 -9.86 24.94
N GLN A 184 28.66 -10.78 25.78
CA GLN A 184 28.02 -11.05 27.07
C GLN A 184 28.48 -10.00 28.09
N PRO A 185 27.58 -9.28 28.76
CA PRO A 185 27.88 -8.71 30.06
C PRO A 185 27.64 -9.79 31.14
N THR A 186 28.72 -10.11 31.85
CA THR A 186 28.71 -10.97 33.04
C THR A 186 27.91 -10.32 34.16
N SER A 187 26.90 -11.02 34.64
CA SER A 187 26.24 -10.80 35.91
C SER A 187 27.10 -11.38 37.05
N SER A 188 27.41 -10.58 38.06
CA SER A 188 27.55 -10.97 39.47
C SER A 188 28.05 -9.80 40.32
N ALA A 189 27.24 -9.37 41.29
CA ALA A 189 27.59 -9.36 42.72
C ALA A 189 26.57 -8.53 43.52
N ASP A 190 26.04 -9.19 44.54
CA ASP A 190 25.24 -8.67 45.65
C ASP A 190 25.75 -7.34 46.25
N ILE A 191 24.81 -6.44 46.57
CA ILE A 191 24.90 -5.64 47.81
C ILE A 191 23.51 -5.65 48.45
N THR A 192 23.39 -6.49 49.47
CA THR A 192 22.47 -6.31 50.59
C THR A 192 22.95 -5.13 51.45
N GLY A 193 22.04 -4.26 51.88
CA GLY A 193 22.39 -3.15 52.78
C GLY A 193 21.22 -2.24 53.13
N GLN A 194 20.65 -2.46 54.31
CA GLN A 194 19.71 -1.61 55.04
C GLN A 194 20.23 -0.16 55.21
N HIS A 195 19.33 0.83 55.29
CA HIS A 195 19.10 1.70 56.46
C HIS A 195 18.44 3.05 56.11
N TYR A 196 17.49 3.42 56.98
CA TYR A 196 16.73 4.68 57.16
C TYR A 196 15.49 4.89 56.30
#